data_AF-A0A0U1WP74-F1
#
_entry.id   AF-A0A0U1WP74-F1
#
_cell.length_a   1.000
_cell.length_b   1.000
_cell.length_c   1.000
_cell.angle_alpha   90.00
_cell.angle_beta   90.00
_cell.angle_gamma   90.00
#
_symmetry.space_group_name_H-M   'P 1'
#
loop_
_entity.id
_entity.type
_entity.pdbx_description
1 polymer ?
#
loop_
_entity_poly.entity_id
_entity_poly.type
_entity_poly.pdbx_seq_one_letter_code
_entity_poly.pdbx_strand_id
1 'polypeptide(L)'
;MATKGKIETEMRREKLIVRYEQKRQLLKDVQKTSRQGEISMKKHLVLLKKIHNLPRNSAPTRHRNRCWSTGRSRGFYRDFGLSRHALR
;
A
#
# COMPACT_ATOMS: atom_id res chain seq x y z
N MET A 1 -17.82 -1.48 15.73
CA MET A 1 -16.33 -1.57 15.83
C MET A 1 -15.82 -2.53 14.77
N ALA A 2 -14.53 -2.54 14.43
CA ALA A 2 -14.00 -3.51 13.47
C ALA A 2 -13.79 -4.89 14.13
N THR A 3 -13.87 -5.96 13.32
CA THR A 3 -13.50 -7.30 13.79
C THR A 3 -11.98 -7.38 14.02
N LYS A 4 -11.55 -8.13 15.03
CA LYS A 4 -10.12 -8.31 15.36
C LYS A 4 -9.31 -8.75 14.14
N GLY A 5 -9.85 -9.68 13.34
CA GLY A 5 -9.20 -10.14 12.11
C GLY A 5 -8.95 -9.03 11.09
N LYS A 6 -9.84 -8.02 10.98
CA LYS A 6 -9.63 -6.90 10.06
C LYS A 6 -8.52 -5.96 10.54
N ILE A 7 -8.35 -5.78 11.84
CA ILE A 7 -7.27 -4.98 12.42
C ILE A 7 -5.93 -5.68 12.16
N GLU A 8 -5.86 -6.97 12.47
CA GLU A 8 -4.69 -7.82 12.21
C GLU A 8 -4.29 -7.82 10.72
N THR A 9 -5.26 -7.88 9.80
CA THR A 9 -4.94 -7.81 8.36
C THR A 9 -4.32 -6.48 7.93
N GLU A 10 -4.67 -5.35 8.55
CA GLU A 10 -4.02 -4.08 8.24
C GLU A 10 -2.60 -4.02 8.84
N MET A 11 -2.41 -4.51 10.07
CA MET A 11 -1.06 -4.63 10.67
C MET A 11 -0.13 -5.50 9.82
N ARG A 12 -0.64 -6.61 9.28
CA ARG A 12 0.13 -7.46 8.34
C ARG A 12 0.47 -6.74 7.05
N ARG A 13 -0.42 -5.89 6.52
CA ARG A 13 -0.14 -5.09 5.32
C ARG A 13 0.93 -4.05 5.58
N GLU A 14 0.88 -3.38 6.71
CA GLU A 14 1.86 -2.37 7.10
C GLU A 14 3.28 -2.97 7.16
N LYS A 15 3.44 -4.13 7.81
CA LYS A 15 4.71 -4.88 7.82
C LYS A 15 5.21 -5.24 6.42
N LEU A 16 4.30 -5.66 5.53
CA LEU A 16 4.64 -5.97 4.13
C LEU A 16 4.99 -4.74 3.31
N ILE A 17 4.37 -3.59 3.58
CA ILE A 17 4.67 -2.34 2.89
C ILE A 17 6.09 -1.92 3.23
N VAL A 18 6.43 -1.84 4.53
CA VAL A 18 7.78 -1.48 4.99
C VAL A 18 8.84 -2.40 4.39
N ARG A 19 8.59 -3.72 4.38
CA ARG A 19 9.55 -4.71 3.85
C ARG A 19 9.85 -4.55 2.34
N TYR A 20 8.85 -4.15 1.55
CA TYR A 20 8.96 -4.13 0.08
C TYR A 20 8.97 -2.73 -0.53
N GLU A 21 8.95 -1.68 0.29
CA GLU A 21 8.86 -0.28 -0.13
C GLU A 21 9.99 0.09 -1.10
N GLN A 22 11.24 -0.10 -0.68
CA GLN A 22 12.43 0.25 -1.47
C GLN A 22 12.44 -0.47 -2.83
N LYS A 23 12.26 -1.80 -2.84
CA LYS A 23 12.24 -2.60 -4.07
C LYS A 23 11.15 -2.14 -5.03
N ARG A 24 10.00 -1.71 -4.50
CA ARG A 24 8.85 -1.30 -5.31
C ARG A 24 9.00 0.13 -5.83
N GLN A 25 9.63 1.03 -5.07
CA GLN A 25 9.98 2.38 -5.54
C GLN A 25 10.93 2.30 -6.72
N LEU A 26 12.04 1.56 -6.60
CA LEU A 26 13.02 1.36 -7.68
C LEU A 26 12.36 0.85 -8.97
N LEU A 27 11.50 -0.17 -8.88
CA LEU A 27 10.81 -0.72 -10.05
C LEU A 27 9.81 0.26 -10.66
N LYS A 28 9.15 1.09 -9.84
CA LYS A 28 8.23 2.13 -10.33
C LYS A 28 8.96 3.28 -11.01
N ASP A 29 10.13 3.65 -10.52
CA ASP A 29 10.92 4.74 -11.12
C ASP A 29 11.44 4.32 -12.49
N VAL A 30 11.98 3.10 -12.61
CA VAL A 30 12.33 2.49 -13.90
C VAL A 30 11.10 2.42 -14.82
N GLN A 31 9.91 2.12 -14.28
CA GLN A 31 8.67 2.11 -15.06
C GLN A 31 8.29 3.50 -15.57
N LYS A 32 8.48 4.56 -14.78
CA LYS A 32 8.20 5.94 -15.22
C LYS A 32 9.13 6.37 -16.35
N THR A 33 10.44 6.14 -16.20
CA THR A 33 11.43 6.41 -17.26
C THR A 33 11.10 5.62 -18.53
N SER A 34 10.65 4.37 -18.38
CA SER A 34 10.28 3.52 -19.52
C SER A 34 9.09 3.99 -20.34
N ARG A 35 8.22 4.83 -19.76
CA ARG A 35 7.08 5.42 -20.47
C ARG A 35 7.45 6.67 -21.25
N GLN A 36 8.58 7.29 -20.93
CA GLN A 36 9.04 8.55 -21.51
C GLN A 36 10.00 8.34 -22.70
N GLY A 37 10.56 7.15 -22.88
CA GLY A 37 11.44 6.81 -23.98
C GLY A 37 11.30 5.35 -24.41
N GLU A 38 11.57 5.08 -25.69
CA GLU A 38 11.38 3.83 -26.42
C GLU A 38 12.09 2.62 -25.78
N ILE A 39 11.51 2.07 -24.71
CA ILE A 39 11.96 0.78 -24.20
C ILE A 39 11.40 -0.31 -25.08
N SER A 40 12.30 -1.07 -25.72
CA SER A 40 11.96 -2.29 -26.45
C SER A 40 10.94 -3.12 -25.67
N MET A 41 9.85 -3.50 -26.33
CA MET A 41 8.69 -4.20 -25.74
C MET A 41 9.07 -5.37 -24.82
N LYS A 42 10.16 -6.10 -25.15
CA LYS A 42 10.70 -7.20 -24.33
C LYS A 42 11.12 -6.75 -22.93
N LYS A 43 11.83 -5.63 -22.80
CA LYS A 43 12.28 -5.09 -21.50
C LYS A 43 11.09 -4.61 -20.67
N HIS A 44 10.06 -4.05 -21.31
CA HIS A 44 8.83 -3.65 -20.64
C HIS A 44 8.08 -4.85 -20.03
N LEU A 45 7.93 -5.93 -20.78
CA LEU A 45 7.29 -7.17 -20.30
C LEU A 45 8.01 -7.77 -19.09
N VAL A 46 9.35 -7.78 -19.10
CA VAL A 46 10.16 -8.26 -17.97
C VAL A 46 9.94 -7.38 -16.72
N LEU A 47 9.87 -6.06 -16.89
CA LEU A 47 9.60 -5.13 -15.79
C LEU A 47 8.22 -5.36 -15.17
N LEU A 48 7.19 -5.50 -16.00
CA LEU A 48 5.84 -5.82 -15.55
C LEU A 48 5.82 -7.14 -14.78
N LYS A 49 6.47 -8.20 -15.30
CA LYS A 49 6.59 -9.48 -14.61
C LYS A 49 7.23 -9.35 -13.23
N LYS A 50 8.30 -8.55 -13.11
CA LYS A 50 8.95 -8.25 -11.81
C LYS A 50 8.01 -7.55 -10.83
N ILE A 51 7.19 -6.60 -11.30
CA ILE A 51 6.21 -5.89 -10.47
C ILE A 51 5.08 -6.84 -10.05
N HIS A 52 4.58 -7.69 -10.95
CA HIS A 52 3.52 -8.66 -10.66
C HIS A 52 3.96 -9.77 -9.70
N ASN A 53 5.24 -10.14 -9.70
CA ASN A 53 5.79 -11.11 -8.76
C ASN A 53 5.84 -10.60 -7.30
N LEU A 54 5.70 -9.29 -7.07
CA LEU A 54 5.64 -8.76 -5.71
C LEU A 54 4.29 -9.09 -5.05
N PRO A 55 4.26 -9.33 -3.74
CA PRO A 55 3.01 -9.62 -3.04
C PRO A 55 2.03 -8.45 -3.15
N ARG A 56 0.79 -8.70 -3.58
CA ARG A 56 -0.22 -7.66 -3.84
C ARG A 56 -0.45 -6.73 -2.65
N ASN A 57 -0.37 -7.26 -1.44
CA ASN A 57 -0.59 -6.54 -0.18
C ASN A 57 0.59 -5.63 0.24
N SER A 58 1.75 -5.71 -0.42
CA SER A 58 2.83 -4.72 -0.24
C SER A 58 2.50 -3.35 -0.84
N ALA A 59 1.31 -3.17 -1.43
CA ALA A 59 0.93 -1.93 -2.07
C ALA A 59 0.44 -0.93 -1.02
N PRO A 60 1.06 0.26 -0.89
CA PRO A 60 0.57 1.26 0.06
C PRO A 60 -0.87 1.70 -0.27
N THR A 61 -1.27 1.62 -1.54
CA THR A 61 -2.64 1.90 -1.98
C THR A 61 -3.71 0.96 -1.41
N ARG A 62 -3.32 -0.21 -0.90
CA ARG A 62 -4.25 -1.19 -0.29
C ARG A 62 -4.32 -1.08 1.24
N HIS A 63 -3.45 -0.27 1.83
CA HIS A 63 -3.56 0.06 3.25
C HIS A 63 -4.77 0.96 3.46
N ARG A 64 -5.51 0.74 4.55
CA ARG A 64 -6.65 1.59 4.89
C ARG A 64 -6.50 2.11 6.30
N ASN A 65 -6.51 3.43 6.43
CA ASN A 65 -6.48 4.09 7.73
C ASN A 65 -7.70 3.69 8.56
N ARG A 66 -7.45 3.27 9.79
CA ARG A 66 -8.46 2.87 10.77
C ARG A 66 -8.23 3.62 12.06
N CYS A 67 -9.32 3.95 12.75
CA CYS A 67 -9.24 4.52 14.09
C CYS A 67 -8.48 3.58 15.04
N TRP A 68 -7.51 4.11 15.77
CA TRP A 68 -6.66 3.33 16.67
C TRP A 68 -7.45 2.62 17.79
N SER A 69 -8.45 3.30 18.36
CA SER A 69 -9.30 2.75 19.43
C SER A 69 -10.35 1.75 18.92
N THR A 70 -11.14 2.13 17.91
CA THR A 70 -12.34 1.35 17.50
C THR A 70 -12.15 0.51 16.24
N GLY A 71 -11.06 0.70 15.51
CA GLY A 71 -10.79 0.09 14.21
C GLY A 71 -11.70 0.58 13.08
N ARG A 72 -12.51 1.62 13.30
CA ARG A 72 -13.45 2.18 12.30
C ARG A 72 -12.70 2.70 11.08
N SER A 73 -13.15 2.28 9.89
CA SER A 73 -12.48 2.54 8.61
C SER A 73 -12.96 3.77 7.84
N ARG A 74 -13.91 4.54 8.43
CA ARG A 74 -14.56 5.71 7.82
C ARG A 74 -14.60 6.85 8.82
N GLY A 75 -14.51 8.09 8.31
CA GLY A 75 -14.44 9.30 9.14
C GLY A 75 -13.18 9.30 10.00
N PHE A 76 -12.05 8.95 9.41
CA PHE A 76 -10.73 8.94 10.04
C PHE A 76 -10.07 10.30 9.84
N TYR A 77 -9.66 10.94 10.93
CA TYR A 77 -8.87 12.16 10.89
C TYR A 77 -7.40 11.81 10.95
N ARG A 78 -6.61 12.31 9.99
CA ARG A 78 -5.18 11.98 9.87
C ARG A 78 -4.36 12.59 10.99
N ASP A 79 -4.74 13.76 11.47
CA ASP A 79 -4.00 14.49 12.50
C ASP A 79 -4.06 13.78 13.86
N PHE A 80 -5.23 13.20 14.19
CA PHE A 80 -5.46 12.53 15.48
C PHE A 80 -5.37 11.01 15.42
N GLY A 81 -5.43 10.39 14.23
CA GLY A 81 -5.49 8.92 14.10
C GLY A 81 -6.80 8.30 14.62
N LEU A 82 -7.83 9.12 14.85
CA LEU A 82 -9.09 8.71 15.47
C LEU A 82 -10.27 8.87 14.51
N SER A 83 -11.35 8.17 14.82
CA SER A 83 -12.62 8.34 14.11
C SER A 83 -13.40 9.52 14.67
N ARG A 84 -14.28 10.09 13.84
CA ARG A 84 -15.23 11.16 14.23
C ARG A 84 -16.04 10.95 15.51
N HIS A 85 -16.28 9.70 15.90
CA HIS A 85 -17.05 9.37 17.12
C HIS A 85 -16.20 9.31 18.38
N ALA A 86 -14.88 9.19 18.23
CA ALA A 86 -13.95 9.22 19.37
C ALA A 86 -13.42 10.64 19.64
N LEU A 87 -13.65 11.56 18.70
CA LEU A 87 -13.29 12.98 18.80
C LEU A 87 -14.46 13.88 19.22
N ARG A 88 -15.68 13.32 19.19
CA ARG A 88 -16.88 13.97 19.68
C ARG A 88 -17.07 13.59 21.13
#